data_AF-A0ABD1CQY8-F1
#
_entry.id   AF-A0ABD1CQY8-F1
#
_cell.length_a   1.000
_cell.length_b   1.000
_cell.length_c   1.000
_cell.angle_alpha   90.00
_cell.angle_beta   90.00
_cell.angle_gamma   90.00
#
_symmetry.space_group_name_H-M   'P 1'
#
loop_
_entity.id
_entity.type
_entity.pdbx_description
1 polymer ?
#
loop_
_entity_poly.entity_id
_entity_poly.type
_entity_poly.pdbx_seq_one_letter_code
_entity_poly.pdbx_strand_id
1 'polypeptide(L)'
;MAEQLKKRESKRNRIHFVRTVRTHCGNRKFRALRLDAGIFAWALEGYSRKAHIVVCTKELVKNTTIVVDAAPFLQWHFLLPLGKKRDLKAG
;
A
#
# COMPACT_ATOMS: atom_id res chain seq x y z
N MET A 1 11.44 -0.65 -21.23
CA MET A 1 12.02 -1.40 -20.09
C MET A 1 12.69 -0.48 -19.06
N ALA A 2 13.51 0.49 -19.50
CA ALA A 2 14.17 1.46 -18.62
C ALA A 2 13.19 2.32 -17.77
N GLU A 3 12.01 2.65 -18.30
CA GLU A 3 10.99 3.43 -17.57
C GLU A 3 10.33 2.65 -16.43
N GLN A 4 10.15 1.34 -16.61
CA GLN A 4 9.64 0.44 -15.55
C GLN A 4 10.68 0.25 -14.44
N LEU A 5 11.98 0.25 -14.79
CA LEU A 5 13.07 0.25 -13.82
C LEU A 5 13.17 1.59 -13.07
N LYS A 6 13.00 2.72 -13.76
CA LYS A 6 12.99 4.06 -13.14
C LYS A 6 11.78 4.27 -12.21
N LYS A 7 10.61 3.70 -12.54
CA LYS A 7 9.43 3.63 -11.65
C LYS A 7 9.65 2.69 -10.46
N ARG A 8 10.42 1.61 -10.64
CA ARG A 8 10.86 0.70 -9.56
C ARG A 8 11.93 1.35 -8.65
N GLU A 9 12.79 2.19 -9.19
CA GLU A 9 13.82 2.94 -8.46
C GLU A 9 13.25 4.16 -7.72
N SER A 10 12.31 4.90 -8.32
CA SER A 10 11.56 5.96 -7.63
C SER A 10 10.76 5.42 -6.43
N LYS A 11 10.24 4.19 -6.51
CA LYS A 11 9.61 3.51 -5.36
C LYS A 11 10.58 3.08 -4.26
N ARG A 12 11.89 3.08 -4.50
CA ARG A 12 12.92 2.56 -3.57
C ARG A 12 13.24 3.52 -2.42
N ASN A 13 12.92 4.81 -2.54
CA ASN A 13 13.14 5.82 -1.50
C ASN A 13 11.91 6.09 -0.61
N ARG A 14 11.10 5.07 -0.32
CA ARG A 14 10.06 5.19 0.72
C ARG A 14 10.61 4.66 2.03
N ILE A 15 11.18 5.58 2.79
CA ILE A 15 11.85 5.33 4.07
C ILE A 15 10.80 4.88 5.08
N HIS A 16 10.66 3.57 5.26
CA HIS A 16 9.94 2.99 6.38
C HIS A 16 10.84 3.08 7.62
N PHE A 17 10.41 3.84 8.63
CA PHE A 17 11.17 4.01 9.85
C PHE A 17 10.50 3.29 11.01
N VAL A 18 11.16 2.25 11.50
CA VAL A 18 10.71 1.45 12.65
C VAL A 18 11.84 1.37 13.66
N ARG A 19 11.53 1.75 14.91
CA ARG A 19 12.47 1.64 16.03
C ARG A 19 12.12 0.41 16.87
N THR A 20 13.12 -0.42 17.14
CA THR A 20 12.99 -1.50 18.12
C THR A 20 13.11 -0.93 19.53
N VAL A 21 12.17 -1.29 20.38
CA VAL A 21 12.12 -0.92 21.80
C VAL A 21 12.43 -2.16 22.61
N ARG A 22 13.45 -2.09 23.49
CA ARG A 22 13.65 -3.13 24.50
C ARG A 22 12.58 -3.00 25.56
N THR A 23 11.98 -4.12 25.92
CA THR A 23 11.08 -4.21 27.06
C THR A 23 11.62 -5.18 28.11
N HIS A 24 10.97 -5.22 29.27
CA HIS A 24 11.30 -6.13 30.35
C HIS A 24 11.22 -7.61 29.89
N CYS A 25 12.00 -8.48 30.53
CA CYS A 25 12.07 -9.91 30.22
C CYS A 25 12.47 -10.23 28.75
N GLY A 26 13.25 -9.37 28.10
CA GLY A 26 13.83 -9.66 26.78
C GLY A 26 12.89 -9.53 25.58
N ASN A 27 11.59 -9.29 25.80
CA ASN A 27 10.63 -9.00 24.74
C ASN A 27 11.02 -7.75 23.94
N ARG A 28 10.74 -7.74 22.64
CA ARG A 28 10.98 -6.61 21.74
C ARG A 28 9.65 -6.09 21.21
N LYS A 29 9.43 -4.79 21.32
CA LYS A 29 8.29 -4.11 20.68
C LYS A 29 8.80 -3.26 19.51
N PHE A 30 8.00 -3.16 18.45
CA PHE A 30 8.35 -2.36 17.27
C PHE A 30 7.48 -1.11 17.23
N ARG A 31 8.11 0.07 17.28
CA ARG A 31 7.42 1.35 17.14
C ARG A 31 7.64 1.87 15.73
N ALA A 32 6.59 1.86 14.92
CA ALA A 32 6.61 2.46 13.60
C ALA A 32 6.41 3.98 13.72
N LEU A 33 7.25 4.76 13.02
CA LEU A 33 7.14 6.23 13.00
C LEU A 33 6.73 6.75 11.62
N ARG A 34 7.17 6.08 10.55
CA ARG A 34 6.85 6.46 9.17
C ARG A 34 6.47 5.21 8.39
N LEU A 35 5.19 5.10 8.04
CA LEU A 35 4.63 4.00 7.25
C LEU A 35 3.89 4.57 6.05
N ASP A 36 4.18 4.01 4.88
CA ASP A 36 3.53 4.34 3.61
C ASP A 36 2.61 3.20 3.12
N ALA A 37 2.81 1.98 3.63
CA ALA A 37 2.07 0.79 3.22
C ALA A 37 1.70 -0.07 4.42
N GLY A 38 0.56 -0.76 4.30
CA GLY A 38 0.05 -1.71 5.28
C GLY A 38 -0.62 -2.90 4.59
N ILE A 39 -1.00 -3.91 5.37
CA ILE A 39 -1.85 -5.01 4.92
C ILE A 39 -3.28 -4.63 5.26
N PHE A 40 -4.15 -4.63 4.25
CA PHE A 40 -5.57 -4.32 4.41
C PHE A 40 -6.42 -5.49 3.96
N ALA A 41 -7.48 -5.74 4.73
CA ALA A 41 -8.43 -6.82 4.48
C ALA A 41 -9.70 -6.26 3.83
N TRP A 42 -10.13 -6.90 2.76
CA TRP A 42 -11.45 -6.75 2.17
C TRP A 42 -12.35 -7.85 2.75
N ALA A 43 -13.06 -7.50 3.83
CA ALA A 43 -13.76 -8.47 4.68
C ALA A 43 -14.83 -9.29 3.95
N LEU A 44 -15.53 -8.69 2.98
CA LEU A 44 -16.59 -9.36 2.21
C LEU A 44 -16.05 -10.54 1.39
N GLU A 45 -14.86 -10.39 0.81
CA GLU A 45 -14.26 -11.39 -0.08
C GLU A 45 -13.24 -12.29 0.66
N GLY A 46 -13.04 -12.08 1.97
CA GLY A 46 -12.02 -12.76 2.75
C GLY A 46 -10.59 -12.51 2.25
N TYR A 47 -10.34 -11.40 1.55
CA TYR A 47 -9.08 -11.15 0.85
C TYR A 47 -8.20 -10.13 1.56
N SER A 48 -6.89 -10.39 1.71
CA SER A 48 -5.95 -9.43 2.32
C SER A 48 -4.75 -9.19 1.42
N ARG A 49 -4.41 -7.92 1.17
CA ARG A 49 -3.23 -7.54 0.38
C ARG A 49 -2.51 -6.32 0.93
N LYS A 50 -1.23 -6.24 0.58
CA LYS A 50 -0.41 -5.04 0.82
C LYS A 50 -0.86 -3.92 -0.12
N ALA A 51 -1.24 -2.79 0.43
CA ALA A 51 -1.59 -1.59 -0.32
C ALA A 51 -0.95 -0.33 0.28
N HIS A 52 -0.83 0.71 -0.54
CA HIS A 52 -0.26 1.99 -0.14
C HIS A 52 -1.35 2.91 0.43
N ILE A 53 -0.99 3.71 1.43
CA ILE A 53 -1.85 4.72 2.02
C ILE A 53 -1.70 5.99 1.17
N VAL A 54 -2.81 6.52 0.63
CA VAL A 54 -2.78 7.64 -0.31
C VAL A 54 -3.01 8.97 0.40
N VAL A 55 -4.02 9.04 1.26
CA VAL A 55 -4.30 10.23 2.07
C VAL A 55 -4.33 9.82 3.54
N CYS A 56 -3.43 10.41 4.31
CA CYS A 56 -3.38 10.25 5.75
C CYS A 56 -3.63 11.61 6.41
N THR A 57 -4.52 11.63 7.40
CA THR A 57 -4.68 12.72 8.37
C THR A 57 -3.51 12.72 9.36
N LYS A 58 -2.28 12.87 8.86
CA LYS A 58 -1.02 13.12 9.58
C LYS A 58 -0.55 12.06 10.62
N GLU A 59 -1.42 11.23 11.20
CA GLU A 59 -1.08 10.20 12.19
C GLU A 59 -1.87 8.90 12.00
N LEU A 60 -1.24 7.76 12.29
CA LEU A 60 -1.84 6.43 12.23
C LEU A 60 -2.05 5.90 13.65
N VAL A 61 -3.30 5.83 14.08
CA VAL A 61 -3.71 5.26 15.36
C VAL A 61 -4.68 4.10 15.09
N LYS A 62 -4.92 3.25 16.08
CA LYS A 62 -6.01 2.28 16.02
C LYS A 62 -7.33 3.06 15.80
N ASN A 63 -8.15 2.58 14.87
CA ASN A 63 -9.43 3.18 14.45
C ASN A 63 -9.33 4.48 13.62
N THR A 64 -8.15 4.85 13.10
CA THR A 64 -8.06 5.96 12.15
C THR A 64 -8.70 5.58 10.80
N THR A 65 -9.54 6.46 10.27
CA THR A 65 -10.08 6.35 8.90
C THR A 65 -9.04 6.82 7.89
N ILE A 66 -8.74 5.98 6.90
CA ILE A 66 -7.69 6.24 5.90
C ILE A 66 -8.17 5.90 4.49
N VAL A 67 -7.59 6.56 3.50
CA VAL A 67 -7.81 6.24 2.08
C VAL A 67 -6.64 5.37 1.58
N VAL A 68 -6.98 4.19 1.07
CA VAL A 68 -6.04 3.16 0.62
C VAL A 68 -6.11 3.00 -0.90
N ASP A 69 -4.98 2.70 -1.53
CA ASP A 69 -4.90 2.36 -2.96
C ASP A 69 -5.68 1.06 -3.26
N ALA A 70 -6.60 1.13 -4.23
CA ALA A 70 -7.45 0.01 -4.65
C ALA A 70 -6.81 -0.91 -5.70
N ALA A 71 -5.72 -0.50 -6.35
CA ALA A 71 -5.05 -1.27 -7.40
C ALA A 71 -4.77 -2.75 -7.05
N PRO A 72 -4.25 -3.10 -5.84
CA PRO A 72 -3.99 -4.49 -5.50
C PRO A 72 -5.26 -5.34 -5.32
N PHE A 73 -6.39 -4.72 -4.96
CA PHE A 73 -7.69 -5.40 -4.79
C PHE A 73 -8.39 -5.58 -6.13
N LEU A 74 -8.34 -4.57 -7.00
CA LEU A 74 -8.89 -4.64 -8.36
C LEU A 74 -8.21 -5.74 -9.19
N GLN A 75 -6.89 -5.89 -9.08
CA GLN A 75 -6.16 -6.94 -9.79
C GLN A 75 -6.59 -8.36 -9.37
N TRP A 76 -7.00 -8.54 -8.11
CA TRP A 76 -7.45 -9.84 -7.62
C TRP A 76 -8.84 -10.19 -8.15
N HIS A 77 -9.79 -9.26 -8.07
CA HIS A 77 -11.18 -9.52 -8.46
C HIS A 77 -11.36 -9.51 -9.99
N PHE A 78 -10.60 -8.68 -10.71
CA PHE A 78 -10.62 -8.62 -12.16
C PHE A 78 -9.38 -9.31 -12.74
N LEU A 79 -9.47 -10.63 -12.92
CA LEU A 79 -8.49 -11.43 -13.66
C LEU A 79 -8.44 -11.07 -15.17
N LEU A 80 -9.43 -10.31 -15.67
CA LEU A 80 -9.40 -9.73 -17.01
C LEU A 80 -8.78 -8.33 -16.98
N PRO A 81 -7.88 -7.98 -17.90
CA PRO A 81 -7.46 -6.60 -18.08
C PRO A 81 -8.71 -5.79 -18.47
N LEU A 82 -9.20 -4.95 -17.55
CA LEU A 82 -10.17 -3.91 -17.87
C LEU A 82 -9.63 -3.20 -19.10
N GLY A 83 -10.35 -3.35 -20.22
CA GLY A 83 -9.90 -2.89 -21.52
C GLY A 83 -9.36 -1.48 -21.38
N LYS A 84 -8.09 -1.29 -21.75
CA LYS A 84 -7.58 0.06 -22.01
C LYS A 84 -8.67 0.76 -22.80
N LYS A 85 -9.12 1.95 -22.36
CA LYS A 85 -9.96 2.80 -23.21
C LYS A 85 -9.30 2.73 -24.59
N ARG A 86 -9.97 2.07 -25.54
CA ARG A 86 -9.67 2.31 -26.94
C ARG A 86 -10.03 3.78 -27.08
N ASP A 87 -9.04 4.62 -27.33
CA ASP A 87 -9.26 5.95 -27.86
C ASP A 87 -10.18 5.76 -29.07
N LEU A 88 -11.48 5.96 -28.85
CA LEU A 88 -12.48 5.76 -29.86
C LEU A 88 -12.56 7.08 -30.62
N LYS A 89 -12.02 6.99 -31.85
CA LYS A 89 -12.27 7.83 -33.03
C LYS A 89 -11.37 9.09 -33.10
N ALA A 90 -10.35 9.09 -33.97
CA ALA A 90 -10.36 9.15 -35.45
C ALA A 90 -10.57 10.57 -35.98
N GLY A 91 -9.61 10.99 -36.80
CA GLY A 91 -9.40 12.31 -37.37
C GLY A 91 -7.92 12.48 -37.60
#